data_AF-A0A949WWE9-F1
#
_entry.id   AF-A0A949WWE9-F1
#
_cell.length_a   1.000
_cell.length_b   1.000
_cell.length_c   1.000
_cell.angle_alpha   90.00
_cell.angle_beta   90.00
_cell.angle_gamma   90.00
#
_symmetry.space_group_name_H-M   'P 1'
#
loop_
_entity.id
_entity.type
_entity.pdbx_description
1 polymer ?
#
loop_
_entity_poly.entity_id
_entity_poly.type
_entity_poly.pdbx_seq_one_letter_code
_entity_poly.pdbx_strand_id
1 'polypeptide(L)' 'MRRRLVESVPCRVLWGDDDPYLSRELAGRFFSAPVKILPGVGHWVPIVAPDALAAEVRALGAASLVTA' A
#
# COMPACT_ATOMS: atom_id res chain seq x y z
N MET A 1 -3.96 12.44 5.72
CA MET A 1 -3.48 12.77 4.35
C MET A 1 -4.42 13.80 3.72
N ARG A 2 -4.05 14.47 2.62
CA ARG A 2 -4.95 15.38 1.90
C ARG A 2 -5.57 14.64 0.71
N ARG A 3 -6.89 14.44 0.72
CA ARG A 3 -7.65 13.70 -0.32
C ARG A 3 -7.24 14.07 -1.75
N ARG A 4 -7.15 15.37 -2.04
CA ARG A 4 -6.74 15.91 -3.34
C ARG A 4 -5.40 15.35 -3.86
N LEU A 5 -4.44 15.08 -2.98
CA LEU A 5 -3.13 14.53 -3.38
C LEU A 5 -3.25 13.07 -3.82
N VAL A 6 -3.97 12.26 -3.05
CA VAL A 6 -4.21 10.83 -3.33
C VAL A 6 -5.01 10.65 -4.62
N GLU A 7 -5.91 11.58 -4.94
CA GLU A 7 -6.66 11.58 -6.19
C GLU A 7 -5.82 12.07 -7.39
N SER A 8 -4.79 12.88 -7.16
CA SER A 8 -3.94 13.45 -8.24
C SER A 8 -2.72 12.61 -8.62
N VAL A 9 -2.30 11.69 -7.75
CA VAL A 9 -1.11 10.85 -7.96
C VAL A 9 -1.52 9.40 -7.70
N PRO A 10 -1.24 8.46 -8.61
CA PRO A 10 -1.49 7.04 -8.37
C PRO A 10 -0.87 6.60 -7.03
N CYS A 11 -1.73 6.17 -6.11
CA CYS A 11 -1.36 5.78 -4.75
C CYS A 11 -1.91 4.40 -4.43
N ARG A 12 -1.25 3.67 -3.52
CA ARG A 12 -1.66 2.35 -3.03
C ARG A 12 -1.25 2.19 -1.57
N VAL A 13 -2.03 1.41 -0.82
CA VAL A 13 -1.69 0.99 0.55
C VAL A 13 -1.34 -0.48 0.52
N LEU A 14 -0.19 -0.84 1.07
CA LEU A 14 0.21 -2.21 1.35
C LEU A 14 0.42 -2.33 2.87
N TRP A 15 -0.24 -3.29 3.52
CA TRP A 15 -0.34 -3.32 4.98
C TRP A 15 -0.30 -4.75 5.52
N GLY A 16 0.51 -5.00 6.55
CA GLY A 16 0.54 -6.29 7.26
C GLY A 16 -0.55 -6.37 8.33
N ASP A 17 -1.33 -7.44 8.40
CA ASP A 17 -2.42 -7.55 9.39
C ASP A 17 -1.98 -7.95 10.80
N ASP A 18 -0.75 -8.42 10.96
CA ASP A 18 -0.11 -8.76 12.24
C ASP A 18 0.80 -7.62 12.75
N ASP A 19 0.59 -6.39 12.28
CA ASP A 19 1.31 -5.22 12.78
C ASP A 19 0.94 -4.95 14.27
N PRO A 20 1.92 -5.08 15.20
CA PRO A 20 1.64 -4.93 16.63
C PRO A 20 1.51 -3.46 17.06
N TYR A 21 1.87 -2.52 16.19
CA TYR A 21 1.87 -1.09 16.49
C TYR A 21 0.70 -0.36 15.84
N LEU A 22 0.28 -0.78 14.65
CA LEU A 22 -0.77 -0.14 13.87
C LEU A 22 -1.82 -1.16 13.41
N SER A 23 -3.02 -1.05 13.97
CA SER A 23 -4.17 -1.91 13.59
C SER A 23 -4.44 -1.86 12.09
N ARG A 24 -4.79 -3.02 11.51
CA ARG A 24 -5.24 -3.17 10.12
C ARG A 24 -6.38 -2.24 9.72
N GLU A 25 -7.19 -1.77 10.66
CA GLU A 25 -8.27 -0.82 10.39
C GLU A 25 -7.76 0.53 9.87
N LEU A 26 -6.51 0.89 10.22
CA LEU A 26 -5.88 2.12 9.75
C LEU A 26 -5.57 2.07 8.25
N ALA A 27 -5.38 0.87 7.67
CA ALA A 27 -5.10 0.69 6.26
C ALA A 27 -6.20 1.28 5.34
N GLY A 28 -7.45 1.34 5.82
CA GLY A 28 -8.58 1.92 5.07
C GLY A 28 -8.67 3.45 5.12
N ARG A 29 -7.88 4.13 5.97
CA ARG A 29 -8.03 5.58 6.22
C ARG A 29 -7.37 6.48 5.17
N PHE A 30 -6.80 5.90 4.11
CA PHE A 30 -6.05 6.60 3.06
C PHE A 30 -6.91 6.97 1.83
N PHE A 31 -8.10 7.55 2.07
CA PHE A 31 -9.02 8.04 1.02
C PHE A 31 -9.31 7.05 -0.10
N SER A 32 -9.56 5.78 0.25
CA SER A 32 -9.88 4.71 -0.70
C SER A 32 -8.79 4.40 -1.73
N ALA A 33 -7.53 4.79 -1.49
CA ALA A 33 -6.42 4.22 -2.24
C ALA A 33 -6.52 2.69 -2.19
N PRO A 34 -6.29 1.97 -3.30
CA PRO A 34 -6.35 0.50 -3.31
C PRO A 34 -5.55 -0.06 -2.12
N VAL A 35 -6.22 -0.84 -1.27
CA VAL A 35 -5.62 -1.42 -0.07
C VAL A 35 -5.35 -2.90 -0.32
N LYS A 36 -4.10 -3.31 -0.14
CA LYS A 36 -3.70 -4.73 -0.11
C LYS A 36 -3.23 -5.08 1.29
N ILE A 37 -3.90 -6.08 1.87
CA ILE A 37 -3.52 -6.66 3.15
C ILE A 37 -2.60 -7.86 2.90
N LEU A 38 -1.54 -7.97 3.68
CA LEU A 38 -0.60 -9.08 3.70
C LEU A 38 -0.85 -9.92 4.96
N PRO A 39 -1.41 -11.13 4.84
CA PRO A 39 -1.68 -12.01 5.97
C PRO A 39 -0.40 -12.45 6.68
N GLY A 40 -0.38 -12.40 8.01
CA GLY A 40 0.75 -12.87 8.82
C GLY A 40 1.99 -11.98 8.78
N VAL A 41 1.87 -10.77 8.22
CA VAL A 41 2.97 -9.83 8.05
C VAL A 41 2.87 -8.75 9.12
N GLY A 42 3.98 -8.52 9.83
CA GLY A 42 4.08 -7.47 10.83
C GLY A 42 4.38 -6.08 10.23
N HIS A 43 4.71 -5.14 11.11
CA HIS A 43 4.91 -3.72 10.78
C HIS A 43 5.91 -3.45 9.64
N TRP A 44 7.02 -4.17 9.65
CA TRP A 44 8.16 -3.91 8.76
C TRP A 44 8.03 -4.61 7.41
N VAL A 45 6.94 -4.36 6.67
CA VAL A 45 6.67 -4.93 5.33
C VAL A 45 7.90 -4.94 4.41
N PRO A 46 8.71 -3.87 4.28
CA PRO A 46 9.89 -3.87 3.41
C PRO A 46 10.96 -4.90 3.79
N ILE A 47 10.99 -5.34 5.05
CA ILE A 47 11.97 -6.30 5.57
C ILE A 47 11.41 -7.72 5.52
N VAL A 48 10.16 -7.90 5.95
CA VAL A 48 9.58 -9.25 6.14
C VAL A 48 8.87 -9.78 4.89
N ALA A 49 8.44 -8.89 3.99
CA ALA A 49 7.79 -9.25 2.73
C ALA A 49 8.32 -8.37 1.56
N PRO A 50 9.66 -8.33 1.33
CA PRO A 50 10.28 -7.45 0.35
C PRO A 50 9.77 -7.71 -1.08
N ASP A 51 9.56 -8.97 -1.45
CA ASP A 51 9.07 -9.33 -2.79
C ASP A 51 7.62 -8.88 -3.01
N ALA A 52 6.77 -8.98 -1.99
CA ALA A 52 5.40 -8.49 -2.05
C ALA A 52 5.39 -6.97 -2.23
N LEU A 53 6.24 -6.24 -1.50
CA LEU A 53 6.41 -4.80 -1.68
C LEU A 53 6.90 -4.45 -3.09
N ALA A 54 7.95 -5.12 -3.56
CA ALA A 54 8.53 -4.85 -4.87
C ALA A 54 7.54 -5.10 -6.01
N ALA A 55 6.70 -6.14 -5.90
CA ALA A 55 5.65 -6.43 -6.86
C ALA A 55 4.61 -5.29 -6.94
N GLU A 56 4.18 -4.75 -5.80
CA GLU A 56 3.23 -3.64 -5.77
C GLU A 56 3.83 -2.33 -6.33
N VAL A 57 5.10 -2.05 -6.04
CA VAL A 57 5.81 -0.90 -6.60
C VAL A 57 5.89 -1.00 -8.12
N ARG A 58 6.26 -2.18 -8.66
CA ARG A 58 6.29 -2.41 -10.11
C ARG A 58 4.91 -2.28 -10.74
N ALA A 59 3.87 -2.83 -10.11
CA ALA A 59 2.50 -2.73 -10.60
C ALA A 59 2.00 -1.28 -10.66
N LEU A 60 2.36 -0.46 -9.66
CA LEU A 60 2.03 0.97 -9.63
C LEU A 60 2.74 1.75 -10.76
N GLY A 61 4.03 1.46 -10.98
CA GLY A 61 4.81 2.05 -12.06
C GLY A 61 4.31 1.66 -13.45
N ALA A 62 3.99 0.38 -13.68
CA ALA A 62 3.45 -0.09 -14.97
C ALA A 62 2.10 0.56 -15.30
N ALA A 63 1.21 0.71 -14.32
CA ALA A 63 -0.08 1.37 -14.51
C ALA A 63 0.06 2.87 -14.86
N SER A 64 1.15 3.51 -14.46
CA SER A 64 1.41 4.93 -14.73
C SER A 64 2.00 5.19 -16.12
N LEU A 65 2.55 4.17 -16.79
CA LEU A 65 3.16 4.27 -18.13
C LEU A 65 2.15 4.06 -19.27
N VAL A 66 0.98 3.48 -19.00
CA VAL A 66 -0.07 3.21 -20.02
C VAL A 66 -0.95 4.44 -20.28
N THR A 67 -0.93 5.42 -19.39
CA THR A 67 -1.71 6.67 -19.46
C THR A 67 -0.89 7.90 -19.87
N ALA A 68 0.38 7.72 -20.24
CA ALA A 68 1.29 8.78 -20.68
C ALA A 68 1.44 8.81 -22.21
#